data_AF-A0A1F6C9Z7-F1
#
_entry.id   AF-A0A1F6C9Z7-F1
#
_cell.length_a   1.000
_cell.length_b   1.000
_cell.length_c   1.000
_cell.angle_alpha   90.00
_cell.angle_beta   90.00
_cell.angle_gamma   90.00
#
_symmetry.space_group_name_H-M   'P 1'
#
loop_
_entity.id
_entity.type
_entity.pdbx_description
1 polymer ?
#
loop_
_entity_poly.entity_id
_entity_poly.type
_entity_poly.pdbx_seq_one_letter_code
_entity_poly.pdbx_strand_id
1 'polypeptide(L)'
;MIMKWKEWSRLAGNEALWRNHEERGLLKAEHLRDYVLRLWFEEGAGVTVYELDFYPLIVEEDPGEAFQPLRDLERFRRVVGDYALIWPNPETGAYDSQAVDLAPECVRFFCENYGKKLRASKQATMSKRSVKNRRRTIVSG
;
A
#
# COMPACT_ATOMS: atom_id res chain seq x y z
N MET A 1 16.67 -6.13 20.13
CA MET A 1 15.75 -5.36 19.28
C MET A 1 16.14 -5.61 17.84
N ILE A 2 15.20 -6.12 17.03
CA ILE A 2 15.36 -6.19 15.57
C ILE A 2 15.20 -4.76 15.08
N MET A 3 16.23 -4.22 14.42
CA MET A 3 16.25 -2.83 13.94
C MET A 3 15.92 -2.85 12.45
N LYS A 4 14.63 -2.89 12.12
CA LYS A 4 14.13 -3.12 10.77
C LYS A 4 14.64 -2.05 9.79
N TRP A 5 14.77 -0.80 10.24
CA TRP A 5 15.36 0.27 9.43
C TRP A 5 16.83 0.05 9.11
N LYS A 6 17.64 -0.51 10.03
CA LYS A 6 19.05 -0.81 9.75
C LYS A 6 19.20 -1.91 8.70
N GLU A 7 18.28 -2.88 8.68
CA GLU A 7 18.27 -3.92 7.66
C GLU A 7 17.95 -3.33 6.29
N TRP A 8 16.94 -2.46 6.22
CA TRP A 8 16.63 -1.71 5.01
C TRP A 8 17.84 -0.86 4.56
N SER A 9 18.44 -0.05 5.45
CA SER A 9 19.60 0.79 5.10
C SER A 9 20.77 -0.02 4.53
N ARG A 10 21.03 -1.21 5.07
CA ARG A 10 22.07 -2.12 4.57
C ARG A 10 21.75 -2.63 3.17
N LEU A 11 20.48 -2.96 2.89
CA LEU A 11 20.04 -3.42 1.57
C LEU A 11 20.06 -2.27 0.55
N ALA A 12 19.52 -1.12 0.94
CA ALA A 12 19.48 0.11 0.14
C ALA A 12 20.87 0.56 -0.31
N GLY A 13 21.88 0.45 0.56
CA GLY A 13 23.26 0.80 0.23
C GLY A 13 23.99 -0.16 -0.73
N ASN A 14 23.37 -1.28 -1.14
CA ASN A 14 23.99 -2.23 -2.05
C ASN A 14 23.56 -1.97 -3.51
N GLU A 15 24.31 -1.13 -4.22
CA GLU A 15 24.05 -0.74 -5.61
C GLU A 15 23.83 -1.92 -6.58
N ALA A 16 24.47 -3.06 -6.32
CA ALA A 16 24.34 -4.24 -7.18
C ALA A 16 22.92 -4.81 -7.21
N LEU A 17 22.14 -4.64 -6.13
CA LEU A 17 20.75 -5.10 -6.06
C LEU A 17 19.81 -4.24 -6.91
N TRP A 18 20.19 -2.99 -7.17
CA TRP A 18 19.36 -2.02 -7.90
C TRP A 18 19.66 -1.98 -9.39
N ARG A 19 20.78 -2.57 -9.82
CA ARG A 19 21.15 -2.62 -11.24
C ARG A 19 20.17 -3.50 -12.02
N ASN A 20 19.42 -2.88 -12.94
CA ASN A 20 18.36 -3.51 -13.74
C ASN A 20 17.14 -4.00 -12.93
N HIS A 21 16.94 -3.47 -11.71
CA HIS A 21 15.74 -3.76 -10.94
C HIS A 21 14.54 -3.04 -11.58
N GLU A 22 13.49 -3.81 -11.92
CA GLU A 22 12.23 -3.25 -12.38
C GLU A 22 11.46 -2.71 -11.17
N GLU A 23 11.36 -1.40 -11.06
CA GLU A 23 10.58 -0.75 -10.00
C GLU A 23 9.08 -1.02 -10.21
N ARG A 24 8.43 -1.55 -9.18
CA ARG A 24 6.99 -1.83 -9.19
C ARG A 24 6.31 -0.92 -8.18
N GLY A 25 5.60 0.06 -8.70
CA GLY A 25 4.96 1.09 -7.92
C GLY A 25 3.87 0.58 -6.97
N LEU A 26 3.59 1.41 -5.98
CA LEU A 26 2.41 1.30 -5.14
C LEU A 26 1.20 1.88 -5.90
N LEU A 27 0.16 1.08 -6.07
CA LEU A 27 -1.07 1.48 -6.76
C LEU A 27 -2.06 2.20 -5.84
N LYS A 28 -2.06 1.81 -4.56
CA LYS A 28 -3.02 2.31 -3.57
C LYS A 28 -2.52 2.04 -2.15
N ALA A 29 -2.91 2.92 -1.24
CA ALA A 29 -2.89 2.70 0.20
C ALA A 29 -4.29 2.90 0.80
N GLU A 30 -4.61 2.15 1.85
CA GLU A 30 -5.84 2.28 2.63
C GLU A 30 -5.50 2.18 4.11
N HIS A 31 -5.90 3.18 4.89
CA HIS A 31 -5.80 3.11 6.35
C HIS A 31 -6.89 2.19 6.91
N LEU A 32 -6.48 1.15 7.65
CA LEU A 32 -7.42 0.20 8.26
C LEU A 32 -7.73 0.55 9.72
N ARG A 33 -6.69 0.87 10.49
CA ARG A 33 -6.71 1.25 11.90
C ARG A 33 -5.35 1.86 12.26
N ASP A 34 -5.20 2.33 13.49
CA ASP A 34 -4.00 2.99 13.98
C ASP A 34 -2.72 2.28 13.51
N TYR A 35 -1.91 3.01 12.74
CA TYR A 35 -0.66 2.58 12.10
C TYR A 35 -0.73 1.39 11.14
N VAL A 36 -1.90 0.80 10.88
CA VAL A 36 -2.05 -0.34 9.98
C VAL A 36 -2.60 0.11 8.64
N LEU A 37 -1.83 -0.15 7.59
CA LEU A 37 -2.21 0.12 6.21
C LEU A 37 -2.40 -1.18 5.42
N ARG A 38 -3.37 -1.14 4.49
CA ARG A 38 -3.43 -2.07 3.37
C ARG A 38 -2.82 -1.42 2.14
N LEU A 39 -1.97 -2.17 1.45
CA LEU A 39 -1.11 -1.69 0.39
C LEU A 39 -1.25 -2.59 -0.83
N TRP A 40 -1.50 -1.99 -2.00
CA TRP A 40 -1.62 -2.69 -3.28
C TRP A 40 -0.43 -2.32 -4.14
N PHE A 41 0.27 -3.34 -4.62
CA PHE A 41 1.41 -3.18 -5.50
C PHE A 41 1.10 -3.73 -6.87
N GLU A 42 1.59 -3.03 -7.89
CA GLU A 42 1.58 -3.54 -9.26
C GLU A 42 2.46 -4.79 -9.36
N GLU A 43 1.99 -5.74 -10.16
CA GLU A 43 2.74 -6.91 -10.60
C GLU A 43 2.53 -7.08 -12.10
N GLY A 44 3.48 -7.67 -12.83
CA GLY A 44 3.43 -7.71 -14.29
C GLY A 44 2.13 -8.24 -14.93
N ALA A 45 1.36 -9.08 -14.25
CA ALA A 45 0.03 -9.52 -14.70
C ALA A 45 -1.06 -9.43 -13.62
N GLY A 46 -0.85 -8.66 -12.56
CA GLY A 46 -1.78 -8.64 -11.44
C GLY A 46 -1.44 -7.63 -10.35
N VAL A 47 -1.94 -7.89 -9.15
CA VAL A 47 -1.76 -7.03 -7.99
C VAL A 47 -1.45 -7.89 -6.78
N THR A 48 -0.44 -7.52 -6.02
CA THR A 48 -0.19 -8.10 -4.68
C THR A 48 -0.74 -7.15 -3.62
N VAL A 49 -1.37 -7.70 -2.58
CA VAL A 49 -1.92 -6.92 -1.47
C VAL A 49 -1.30 -7.36 -0.15
N TYR A 50 -0.87 -6.39 0.66
CA TYR A 50 -0.34 -6.61 2.00
C TYR A 50 -1.11 -5.79 3.03
N GLU A 51 -1.19 -6.29 4.26
CA GLU A 51 -1.46 -5.50 5.46
C GLU A 51 -0.15 -5.36 6.24
N LEU A 52 0.26 -4.13 6.57
CA LEU A 52 1.49 -3.86 7.31
C LEU A 52 1.19 -2.95 8.51
N ASP A 53 1.74 -3.30 9.66
CA ASP A 53 1.72 -2.50 10.88
C ASP A 53 2.97 -1.62 10.93
N PHE A 54 2.77 -0.31 10.80
CA PHE A 54 3.83 0.70 10.83
C PHE A 54 4.17 1.17 12.25
N TYR A 55 3.44 0.75 13.29
CA TYR A 55 3.73 1.21 14.66
C TYR A 55 5.19 0.91 15.07
N PRO A 56 5.72 -0.30 14.83
CA PRO A 56 7.13 -0.56 15.12
C PRO A 56 8.09 0.32 14.31
N LEU A 57 7.73 0.66 13.08
CA LEU A 57 8.59 1.41 12.15
C LEU A 57 8.62 2.91 12.46
N ILE A 58 7.51 3.47 12.96
CA ILE A 58 7.33 4.92 13.16
C ILE A 58 7.49 5.33 14.63
N VAL A 59 7.03 4.48 15.54
CA VAL A 59 6.93 4.80 16.97
C VAL A 59 8.04 4.12 17.78
N GLU A 60 8.26 2.81 17.57
CA GLU A 60 9.23 2.05 18.37
C GLU A 60 10.67 2.23 17.87
N GLU A 61 10.85 2.29 16.55
CA GLU A 61 12.14 2.57 15.93
C GLU A 61 12.33 4.08 15.66
N ASP A 62 13.58 4.48 15.41
CA ASP A 62 13.94 5.81 14.94
C ASP A 62 14.16 5.78 13.42
N PRO A 63 13.11 6.01 12.61
CA PRO A 63 13.21 6.13 11.15
C PRO A 63 13.90 7.42 10.67
N GLY A 64 14.28 8.32 11.60
CA GLY A 64 14.77 9.66 11.31
C GLY A 64 13.69 10.74 11.41
N GLU A 65 14.14 12.01 11.44
CA GLU A 65 13.29 13.18 11.73
C GLU A 65 12.13 13.37 10.75
N ALA A 66 12.31 12.97 9.49
CA ALA A 66 11.30 13.10 8.44
C ALA A 66 9.99 12.36 8.76
N PHE A 67 10.04 11.31 9.58
CA PHE A 67 8.88 10.48 9.93
C PHE A 67 8.23 10.88 11.26
N GLN A 68 8.85 11.76 12.05
CA GLN A 68 8.29 12.20 13.33
C GLN A 68 6.85 12.74 13.21
N PRO A 69 6.47 13.51 12.16
CA PRO A 69 5.10 13.97 12.00
C PRO A 69 4.07 12.83 11.93
N LEU A 70 4.46 11.63 11.48
CA LEU A 70 3.56 10.50 11.33
C LEU A 70 3.18 9.83 12.66
N ARG A 71 3.75 10.28 13.80
CA ARG A 71 3.31 9.87 15.14
C ARG A 71 1.96 10.49 15.53
N ASP A 72 1.54 11.55 14.83
CA ASP A 72 0.16 12.01 14.87
C ASP A 72 -0.71 11.08 14.02
N LEU A 73 -1.73 10.47 14.64
CA LEU A 73 -2.63 9.55 13.95
C LEU A 73 -3.48 10.25 12.88
N GLU A 74 -3.87 11.50 13.09
CA GLU A 74 -4.63 12.26 12.07
C GLU A 74 -3.75 12.55 10.86
N ARG A 75 -2.47 12.80 11.09
CA ARG A 75 -1.46 12.90 10.03
C ARG A 75 -1.33 11.57 9.29
N PHE A 76 -1.16 10.46 10.02
CA PHE A 76 -0.96 9.13 9.46
C PHE A 76 -2.14 8.65 8.59
N ARG A 77 -3.38 8.99 8.97
CA ARG A 77 -4.61 8.59 8.27
C ARG A 77 -4.74 9.17 6.86
N ARG A 78 -4.04 10.27 6.56
CA ARG A 78 -4.09 10.98 5.27
C ARG A 78 -3.21 10.36 4.19
N VAL A 79 -2.77 9.13 4.40
CA VAL A 79 -1.89 8.41 3.48
C VAL A 79 -2.53 8.24 2.10
N VAL A 80 -1.70 8.34 1.07
CA VAL A 80 -2.02 8.11 -0.34
C VAL A 80 -1.01 7.14 -0.90
N GLY A 81 -1.46 6.20 -1.73
CA GLY A 81 -0.56 5.41 -2.57
C GLY A 81 -0.68 5.89 -4.00
N ASP A 82 0.39 6.46 -4.53
CA ASP A 82 0.50 6.94 -5.91
C ASP A 82 1.96 6.81 -6.34
N TYR A 83 2.30 5.64 -6.89
CA TYR A 83 3.67 5.16 -7.16
C TYR A 83 4.52 4.94 -5.89
N ALA A 84 4.57 5.92 -5.00
CA ALA A 84 5.15 5.86 -3.66
C ALA A 84 4.05 5.83 -2.59
N LEU A 85 4.45 5.58 -1.33
CA LEU A 85 3.58 5.76 -0.18
C LEU A 85 3.77 7.16 0.38
N ILE A 86 2.74 8.00 0.31
CA ILE A 86 2.86 9.44 0.51
C ILE A 86 1.91 9.90 1.60
N TRP A 87 2.40 10.72 2.53
CA TRP A 87 1.61 11.56 3.41
C TRP A 87 1.76 13.02 2.94
N PRO A 88 0.80 13.56 2.16
CA PRO A 88 0.92 14.89 1.55
C PRO A 88 0.93 15.98 2.62
N ASN A 89 1.37 17.20 2.35
CA ASN A 89 1.37 18.32 3.30
C ASN A 89 0.03 18.44 4.07
N PRO A 90 0.03 18.57 5.43
CA PRO A 90 -1.21 18.53 6.20
C PRO A 90 -2.08 19.78 6.03
N GLU A 91 -1.47 20.89 5.62
CA GLU A 91 -2.12 22.18 5.46
C GLU A 91 -2.69 22.33 4.04
N THR A 92 -1.91 21.94 3.03
CA THR A 92 -2.23 22.19 1.62
C THR A 92 -2.73 20.95 0.86
N GLY A 93 -2.42 19.75 1.37
CA GLY A 93 -2.64 18.49 0.64
C GLY A 93 -1.69 18.29 -0.55
N ALA A 94 -0.68 19.16 -0.72
CA ALA A 94 0.27 19.07 -1.83
C ALA A 94 1.42 18.11 -1.54
N TYR A 95 2.08 17.66 -2.60
CA TYR A 95 3.38 17.00 -2.51
C TYR A 95 4.49 18.06 -2.58
N ASP A 96 4.96 18.51 -1.41
CA ASP A 96 5.98 19.54 -1.25
C ASP A 96 7.00 19.14 -0.16
N SER A 97 7.86 20.05 0.26
CA SER A 97 8.90 19.80 1.28
C SER A 97 8.37 19.33 2.64
N GLN A 98 7.07 19.47 2.92
CA GLN A 98 6.44 18.98 4.15
C GLN A 98 5.69 17.65 3.96
N ALA A 99 5.66 17.12 2.73
CA ALA A 99 5.21 15.75 2.50
C ALA A 99 6.23 14.76 3.06
N VAL A 100 5.74 13.61 3.50
CA VAL A 100 6.58 12.47 3.89
C VAL A 100 6.31 11.36 2.89
N ASP A 101 7.34 10.78 2.31
CA ASP A 101 7.19 9.69 1.35
C ASP A 101 8.09 8.50 1.66
N LEU A 102 7.66 7.34 1.18
CA LEU A 102 8.46 6.13 1.12
C LEU A 102 8.43 5.57 -0.30
N ALA A 103 9.64 5.39 -0.84
CA ALA A 103 9.85 4.70 -2.12
C ALA A 103 9.20 3.31 -2.11
N PRO A 104 8.61 2.86 -3.22
CA PRO A 104 7.87 1.61 -3.29
C PRO A 104 8.69 0.38 -2.87
N GLU A 105 10.00 0.34 -3.13
CA GLU A 105 10.88 -0.77 -2.75
C GLU A 105 11.11 -0.84 -1.25
N CYS A 106 11.18 0.31 -0.57
CA CYS A 106 11.25 0.37 0.88
C CYS A 106 9.99 -0.23 1.51
N VAL A 107 8.83 0.20 1.00
CA VAL A 107 7.54 -0.30 1.49
C VAL A 107 7.39 -1.79 1.17
N ARG A 108 7.79 -2.22 -0.02
CA ARG A 108 7.77 -3.63 -0.45
C ARG A 108 8.67 -4.48 0.44
N PHE A 109 9.89 -4.03 0.74
CA PHE A 109 10.79 -4.71 1.67
C PHE A 109 10.11 -4.97 3.01
N PHE A 110 9.50 -3.96 3.62
CA PHE A 110 8.82 -4.17 4.90
C PHE A 110 7.58 -5.06 4.78
N CYS A 111 6.83 -4.97 3.68
CA CYS A 111 5.69 -5.84 3.42
C CYS A 111 6.10 -7.32 3.29
N GLU A 112 7.19 -7.61 2.59
CA GLU A 112 7.64 -8.98 2.35
C GLU A 112 8.24 -9.62 3.61
N ASN A 113 8.92 -8.83 4.43
CA ASN A 113 9.59 -9.34 5.64
C ASN A 113 8.68 -9.34 6.89
N TYR A 114 7.75 -8.38 6.99
CA TYR A 114 6.98 -8.14 8.21
C TYR A 114 5.47 -8.00 7.97
N GLY A 115 5.04 -7.84 6.72
CA GLY A 115 3.64 -7.68 6.36
C GLY A 115 2.90 -9.01 6.25
N LYS A 116 1.58 -8.94 6.38
CA LYS A 116 0.67 -10.05 6.11
C LYS A 116 0.23 -9.97 4.65
N LYS A 117 0.74 -10.89 3.82
CA LYS A 117 0.28 -11.06 2.44
C LYS A 117 -1.18 -11.53 2.43
N LEU A 118 -2.06 -10.75 1.79
CA LEU A 118 -3.44 -11.17 1.57
C LEU A 118 -3.48 -12.04 0.32
N ARG A 119 -4.11 -13.21 0.43
CA ARG A 119 -4.42 -14.00 -0.76
C ARG A 119 -5.42 -13.18 -1.57
N ALA A 120 -5.18 -13.06 -2.89
CA ALA A 120 -6.20 -12.58 -3.79
C ALA A 120 -7.45 -13.42 -3.54
N SER A 121 -8.48 -12.79 -2.95
CA SER A 121 -9.81 -13.41 -2.95
C SER A 121 -10.09 -13.69 -4.42
N LYS A 122 -10.33 -14.96 -4.78
CA LYS A 122 -10.91 -15.31 -6.07
C LYS A 122 -12.20 -14.49 -6.20
N GLN A 123 -12.12 -13.29 -6.77
CA GLN A 123 -13.31 -12.49 -6.99
C GLN A 123 -14.07 -13.22 -8.08
N ALA A 124 -15.16 -13.80 -7.63
CA ALA A 124 -16.35 -14.20 -8.35
C ALA A 124 -16.28 -13.81 -9.83
N THR A 125 -16.21 -14.84 -10.67
CA THR A 125 -16.66 -14.78 -12.05
C THR A 125 -17.96 -13.97 -12.07
N MET A 126 -17.90 -12.73 -12.57
CA MET A 126 -19.07 -12.04 -13.05
C MET A 126 -19.64 -12.90 -14.18
N SER A 127 -20.52 -13.83 -13.83
CA SER A 127 -21.41 -14.47 -14.78
C SER A 127 -22.37 -13.40 -15.28
N LYS A 128 -21.91 -12.61 -16.24
CA LYS A 128 -22.76 -11.95 -17.22
C LYS A 128 -23.48 -13.04 -17.99
N ARG A 129 -24.58 -13.56 -17.45
CA ARG A 129 -25.64 -14.17 -18.28
C ARG A 129 -26.69 -13.10 -18.52
N SER A 130 -26.43 -12.29 -19.54
CA SER A 130 -27.46 -11.60 -20.29
C SER A 130 -27.97 -12.57 -21.36
N VAL A 131 -29.23 -13.04 -21.23
CA VAL A 131 -30.08 -13.50 -22.35
C VAL A 131 -31.53 -13.21 -21.93
N LYS A 132 -32.09 -12.05 -22.29
CA LYS A 132 -32.85 -11.79 -23.53
C LYS A 132 -34.09 -12.70 -23.70
N ASN A 133 -35.25 -12.10 -23.38
CA ASN A 133 -36.50 -12.15 -24.16
C ASN A 133 -37.36 -13.44 -24.14
N ARG A 134 -38.60 -13.34 -23.65
CA ARG A 134 -39.82 -13.66 -24.43
C ARG A 134 -41.09 -13.16 -23.72
N ARG A 135 -41.80 -12.26 -24.39
CA ARG A 135 -43.25 -12.05 -24.24
C ARG A 135 -43.97 -13.39 -24.44
N ARG A 136 -45.01 -13.67 -23.66
CA ARG A 136 -46.33 -14.14 -24.14
C ARG A 136 -47.38 -14.14 -23.03
N THR A 137 -48.43 -13.37 -23.30
CA THR A 137 -49.83 -13.49 -22.88
C THR A 137 -50.28 -14.93 -22.57
N ILE A 138 -51.17 -15.11 -21.59
CA ILE A 138 -52.44 -15.88 -21.65
C ILE A 138 -53.33 -15.48 -20.45
N VAL A 139 -54.63 -15.54 -20.72
CA VAL A 139 -55.84 -15.10 -20.00
C VAL A 139 -56.26 -16.07 -18.89
N SER A 140 -57.10 -15.59 -17.96
CA SER A 140 -58.27 -16.27 -17.34
C SER A 140 -58.23 -16.42 -15.81
N GLY A 141 -59.30 -15.92 -15.17
CA GLY A 141 -59.62 -16.03 -13.75
C GLY A 141 -60.60 -14.94 -13.35
#